data_AF-A0A7L4HLF7-F1
#
_entry.id   AF-A0A7L4HLF7-F1
#
_cell.length_a   1.000
_cell.length_b   1.000
_cell.length_c   1.000
_cell.angle_alpha   90.00
_cell.angle_beta   90.00
_cell.angle_gamma   90.00
#
_symmetry.space_group_name_H-M   'P 1'
#
loop_
_entity.id
_entity.type
_entity.pdbx_description
1 polymer ?
#
loop_
_entity_poly.entity_id
_entity_poly.type
_entity_poly.pdbx_seq_one_letter_code
_entity_poly.pdbx_strand_id
1 'polypeptide(L)' 'YWGQNIEETNICGRAAGAAFCMGDSGWPLICVLDEYYKLVGVASWGNDKCHPESPAVHTRVSAYRHWISSVTT' A
#
# COMPACT_ATOMS: atom_id res chain seq x y z
N TYR A 1 -9.65 4.20 -15.54
CA TYR A 1 -10.37 5.04 -14.57
C TYR A 1 -10.28 4.34 -13.22
N TRP A 2 -10.03 5.04 -12.11
CA TRP A 2 -9.56 4.47 -10.84
C TRP A 2 -10.19 3.11 -10.46
N GLY A 3 -9.35 2.10 -10.16
CA GLY A 3 -9.80 0.74 -9.76
C GLY A 3 -9.77 -0.37 -10.83
N GLN A 4 -9.24 -0.11 -12.03
CA GLN A 4 -9.28 -1.08 -13.14
C GLN A 4 -8.24 -2.21 -13.11
N ASN A 5 -7.41 -2.32 -12.08
CA ASN A 5 -6.37 -3.38 -11.96
C ASN A 5 -6.10 -3.72 -10.49
N ILE A 6 -7.15 -3.94 -9.70
CA ILE A 6 -7.01 -4.37 -8.31
C ILE A 6 -6.96 -5.90 -8.28
N GLU A 7 -5.85 -6.44 -7.81
CA GLU A 7 -5.62 -7.86 -7.63
C GLU A 7 -5.66 -8.25 -6.14
N GLU A 8 -5.71 -9.56 -5.87
CA GLU A 8 -5.58 -10.06 -4.50
C GLU A 8 -4.22 -9.71 -3.86
N THR A 9 -3.22 -9.39 -4.66
CA THR A 9 -1.89 -8.93 -4.22
C THR A 9 -1.87 -7.47 -3.77
N ASN A 10 -3.02 -6.76 -3.82
CA ASN A 10 -3.14 -5.37 -3.41
C ASN A 10 -3.90 -5.19 -2.09
N ILE A 11 -3.63 -4.06 -1.43
CA ILE A 11 -4.44 -3.53 -0.33
C ILE A 11 -4.73 -2.07 -0.60
N CYS A 12 -6.01 -1.69 -0.53
CA CYS A 12 -6.45 -0.32 -0.71
C CYS A 12 -6.55 0.37 0.65
N GLY A 13 -6.04 1.59 0.75
CA GLY A 13 -6.13 2.41 1.95
C GLY A 13 -6.51 3.84 1.59
N ARG A 14 -7.23 4.52 2.47
CA ARG A 14 -7.48 5.95 2.34
C ARG A 14 -6.97 6.63 3.60
N ALA A 15 -5.99 7.51 3.45
CA ALA A 15 -5.57 8.33 4.57
C ALA A 15 -6.57 9.48 4.77
N ALA A 16 -6.82 9.85 6.03
CA ALA A 16 -7.81 10.88 6.38
C ALA A 16 -7.34 12.26 5.90
N GLY A 17 -7.74 12.64 4.68
CA GLY A 17 -7.38 13.93 4.08
C GLY A 17 -5.97 13.97 3.45
N ALA A 18 -5.30 12.82 3.32
CA ALA A 18 -3.98 12.73 2.70
C ALA A 18 -3.98 11.68 1.58
N ALA A 19 -3.09 11.86 0.61
CA ALA A 19 -2.79 10.88 -0.43
C ALA A 19 -1.28 10.87 -0.66
N PHE A 20 -0.74 9.69 -1.01
CA PHE A 20 0.59 9.63 -1.61
C PHE A 20 0.49 10.05 -3.08
N CYS A 21 1.60 10.50 -3.63
CA CYS A 21 1.67 11.03 -4.98
C CYS A 21 2.87 10.45 -5.76
N MET A 22 3.13 11.02 -6.93
CA MET A 22 4.30 10.69 -7.73
C MET A 22 5.57 10.96 -6.93
N GLY A 23 6.45 9.95 -6.85
CA GLY A 23 7.67 9.99 -6.04
C GLY A 23 7.58 9.21 -4.72
N ASP A 24 6.37 8.90 -4.23
CA ASP A 24 6.17 8.15 -2.99
C ASP A 24 6.15 6.63 -3.21
N SER A 25 6.40 6.16 -4.44
CA SER A 25 6.49 4.74 -4.74
C SER A 25 7.50 4.03 -3.83
N GLY A 26 7.08 2.96 -3.17
CA GLY A 26 7.91 2.26 -2.18
C GLY A 26 7.72 2.73 -0.74
N TRP A 27 6.98 3.81 -0.48
CA TRP A 27 6.74 4.27 0.89
C TRP A 27 5.95 3.26 1.73
N PRO A 28 6.27 3.13 3.03
CA PRO A 28 5.66 2.14 3.89
C PRO A 28 4.24 2.55 4.30
N LEU A 29 3.28 1.63 4.17
CA LEU A 29 2.00 1.70 4.86
C LEU A 29 2.08 0.88 6.14
N ILE A 30 2.08 1.56 7.28
CA ILE A 30 2.24 0.97 8.60
C ILE A 30 0.91 1.05 9.36
N CYS A 31 0.51 -0.06 9.99
CA CYS A 31 -0.61 -0.10 10.92
C CYS A 31 -0.14 -0.53 12.30
N VAL A 32 -0.72 0.07 13.34
CA VAL A 32 -0.54 -0.40 14.73
C VAL A 32 -1.54 -1.52 14.97
N LEU A 33 -1.03 -2.74 15.15
CA LEU A 33 -1.80 -3.94 15.40
C LEU A 33 -1.20 -4.65 16.61
N ASP A 34 -2.01 -4.92 17.63
CA ASP A 34 -1.57 -5.54 18.89
C ASP A 34 -0.41 -4.78 19.55
N GLU A 35 -0.47 -3.45 19.58
CA GLU A 35 0.59 -2.56 20.10
C GLU A 35 1.90 -2.51 19.27
N TYR A 36 1.98 -3.23 18.14
CA TYR A 36 3.15 -3.23 17.26
C TYR A 36 2.90 -2.51 15.94
N TYR A 37 3.91 -1.77 15.48
CA TYR A 37 3.96 -1.22 14.12
C TYR A 37 4.24 -2.36 13.12
N LYS A 38 3.25 -2.68 12.28
CA LYS A 38 3.37 -3.70 11.24
C LYS A 38 3.33 -3.04 9.87
N LEU A 39 4.29 -3.39 9.00
CA LEU A 39 4.28 -3.01 7.59
C LEU A 39 3.23 -3.86 6.87
N VAL A 40 2.10 -3.25 6.49
CA VAL A 40 0.98 -3.94 5.86
C VAL A 40 0.91 -3.72 4.35
N GLY A 41 1.52 -2.62 3.87
CA GLY A 41 1.53 -2.29 2.46
C GLY A 41 2.77 -1.49 2.05
N VAL A 42 3.01 -1.46 0.75
CA VAL A 42 4.04 -0.63 0.10
C VAL A 42 3.35 0.21 -0.96
N ALA A 43 3.52 1.54 -0.94
CA ALA A 43 2.89 2.44 -1.90
C ALA A 43 3.24 2.04 -3.34
N SER A 44 2.20 1.89 -4.18
CA SER A 44 2.33 1.37 -5.54
C SER A 44 1.77 2.37 -6.55
N TRP A 45 0.45 2.54 -6.60
CA TRP A 45 -0.20 3.44 -7.55
C TRP A 45 -1.49 4.04 -6.98
N GLY A 46 -1.92 5.15 -7.55
CA GLY A 46 -3.10 5.88 -7.08
C GLY A 46 -3.69 6.75 -8.17
N ASN A 47 -4.51 7.70 -7.74
CA ASN A 47 -5.02 8.73 -8.64
C ASN A 47 -3.86 9.64 -9.12
N ASP A 48 -3.85 9.98 -10.40
CA ASP A 48 -2.84 10.81 -11.08
C ASP A 48 -2.76 12.25 -10.56
N LYS A 49 -3.85 12.75 -9.97
CA LYS A 49 -3.93 14.08 -9.34
C LYS A 49 -3.75 14.02 -7.82
N CYS A 50 -3.48 12.84 -7.26
CA CYS A 50 -3.20 12.65 -5.84
C CYS A 50 -4.34 13.17 -4.94
N HIS A 51 -5.58 12.97 -5.40
CA HIS A 51 -6.77 13.38 -4.66
C HIS A 51 -6.94 12.55 -3.37
N PRO A 52 -7.03 13.18 -2.19
CA PRO A 52 -7.18 12.48 -0.90
C PRO A 52 -8.52 11.74 -0.74
N GLU A 53 -9.49 12.00 -1.61
CA GLU A 53 -10.76 11.29 -1.65
C GLU A 53 -10.68 9.95 -2.39
N SER A 54 -9.70 9.79 -3.28
CA SER A 54 -9.46 8.52 -3.98
C SER A 54 -8.63 7.60 -3.09
N PRO A 55 -9.03 6.34 -2.87
CA PRO A 55 -8.20 5.39 -2.16
C PRO A 55 -6.89 5.13 -2.93
N ALA A 56 -5.83 4.88 -2.18
CA ALA A 56 -4.52 4.61 -2.69
C ALA A 56 -4.27 3.09 -2.68
N VAL A 57 -3.55 2.59 -3.69
CA VAL A 57 -3.32 1.16 -3.85
C VAL A 57 -1.88 0.84 -3.45
N HIS A 58 -1.76 -0.08 -2.51
CA HIS A 58 -0.50 -0.55 -1.99
C HIS A 58 -0.31 -2.02 -2.37
N THR A 59 0.93 -2.45 -2.57
CA THR A 59 1.29 -3.87 -2.61
C THR A 59 1.02 -4.47 -1.24
N ARG A 60 0.23 -5.54 -1.16
CA ARG A 60 -0.14 -6.20 0.10
C ARG A 60 1.02 -7.06 0.59
N VAL A 61 1.72 -6.61 1.63
CA VAL A 61 2.94 -7.28 2.12
C VAL A 61 2.67 -8.73 2.54
N SER A 62 1.48 -9.02 3.10
CA SER A 62 1.11 -10.38 3.48
C SER A 62 1.09 -11.37 2.30
N ALA A 63 0.77 -10.92 1.08
CA ALA A 63 0.75 -11.76 -0.13
C ALA A 63 2.16 -12.19 -0.57
N TYR A 64 3.20 -11.44 -0.19
CA TYR A 64 4.58 -11.66 -0.61
C TYR A 64 5.48 -12.20 0.51
N ARG A 65 4.94 -12.54 1.70
CA ARG A 65 5.76 -12.97 2.84
C ARG A 65 6.64 -14.19 2.55
N HIS A 66 6.16 -15.15 1.78
CA HIS A 66 6.95 -16.32 1.40
C HIS A 66 8.17 -15.94 0.55
N TRP A 67 7.96 -15.10 -0.47
CA TRP A 67 9.06 -14.59 -1.30
C TRP A 67 10.05 -13.76 -0.47
N ILE A 68 9.56 -12.82 0.35
CA ILE A 68 10.43 -12.01 1.23
C ILE A 68 11.28 -12.92 2.11
N SER A 69 10.66 -13.89 2.79
CA SER A 69 11.37 -14.84 3.65
C SER A 69 12.43 -15.62 2.88
N SER A 70 12.17 -16.02 1.63
CA SER A 70 13.11 -16.80 0.82
C SER A 70 14.37 -16.04 0.40
N VAL A 71 14.37 -14.70 0.45
CA VAL A 71 15.53 -13.87 0.07
C VAL A 71 16.20 -13.20 1.25
N THR A 72 15.55 -13.18 2.43
CA THR A 72 16.09 -12.57 3.66
C THR A 72 16.54 -13.58 4.70
N THR A 73 16.34 -14.89 4.47
CA THR A 73 16.79 -16.00 5.32
C THR A 73 17.79 -16.84 4.56
#